data_AF-A0A8J7K6V4-F1
#
_entry.id   AF-A0A8J7K6V4-F1
#
_cell.length_a   1.000
_cell.length_b   1.000
_cell.length_c   1.000
_cell.angle_alpha   90.00
_cell.angle_beta   90.00
_cell.angle_gamma   90.00
#
_symmetry.space_group_name_H-M   'P 1'
#
loop_
_entity.id
_entity.type
_entity.pdbx_description
1 polymer ?
#
loop_
_entity_poly.entity_id
_entity_poly.type
_entity_poly.pdbx_seq_one_letter_code
_entity_poly.pdbx_strand_id
1 'polypeptide(L)'
;MKIRFCGIDAPESQQHLGNNATVYLQKLIQEAGNQVMVSQVEQDRYGRIVGEVFTLLPDGREKFLNEEMVRAGFAYHYARYSNNCFNKISLKDKSIVFKKTIK
;
A
#
# COMPACT_ATOMS: atom_id res chain seq x y z
N MET A 1 -0.02 11.82 12.58
CA MET A 1 0.82 10.66 12.24
C MET A 1 0.76 10.43 10.72
N LYS A 2 1.88 10.11 10.05
CA LYS A 2 1.93 9.80 8.60
C LYS A 2 2.57 8.42 8.41
N ILE A 3 1.97 7.60 7.55
CA ILE A 3 2.42 6.23 7.26
C ILE A 3 2.76 6.12 5.77
N ARG A 4 3.92 5.57 5.47
CA ARG A 4 4.33 5.14 4.13
C ARG A 4 4.21 3.62 4.06
N PHE A 5 3.53 3.13 3.03
CA PHE A 5 3.37 1.70 2.84
C PHE A 5 4.71 1.06 2.49
N CYS A 6 5.09 0.02 3.22
CA CYS A 6 6.32 -0.72 2.99
C CYS A 6 6.29 -1.41 1.62
N GLY A 7 7.39 -1.30 0.87
CA GLY A 7 7.61 -2.12 -0.32
C GLY A 7 6.74 -1.79 -1.54
N ILE A 8 5.90 -0.75 -1.50
CA ILE A 8 5.08 -0.34 -2.65
C ILE A 8 5.22 1.15 -2.94
N ASP A 9 4.87 1.54 -4.15
CA ASP A 9 4.79 2.95 -4.58
C ASP A 9 3.53 3.16 -5.42
N ALA A 10 2.71 4.11 -4.99
CA ALA A 10 1.46 4.47 -5.65
C ALA A 10 1.67 5.74 -6.50
N PRO A 11 0.88 5.98 -7.56
CA PRO A 11 0.91 7.23 -8.28
C PRO A 11 0.51 8.39 -7.37
N GLU A 12 1.25 9.49 -7.47
CA GLU A 12 0.92 10.73 -6.75
C GLU A 12 -0.38 11.33 -7.30
N SER A 13 -1.10 12.16 -6.53
CA SER A 13 -2.44 12.66 -6.91
C SER A 13 -2.51 13.35 -8.28
N GLN A 14 -1.41 13.99 -8.71
CA GLN A 14 -1.31 14.67 -10.02
C GLN A 14 -0.92 13.73 -11.17
N GLN A 15 -0.53 12.49 -10.87
CA GLN A 15 -0.20 11.48 -11.87
C GLN A 15 -1.46 10.77 -12.35
N HIS A 16 -1.38 10.16 -13.53
CA HIS A 16 -2.44 9.29 -14.03
C HIS A 16 -2.77 8.21 -12.99
N LEU A 17 -4.07 8.02 -12.71
CA LEU A 17 -4.61 7.13 -11.67
C LEU A 17 -4.33 7.53 -10.20
N GLY A 18 -3.66 8.64 -9.90
CA GLY A 18 -3.38 9.07 -8.52
C GLY A 18 -4.65 9.25 -7.66
N ASN A 19 -5.65 9.93 -8.22
CA ASN A 19 -6.95 10.08 -7.55
C ASN A 19 -7.68 8.74 -7.41
N ASN A 20 -7.60 7.86 -8.42
CA ASN A 20 -8.24 6.55 -8.37
C ASN A 20 -7.61 5.66 -7.30
N ALA A 21 -6.27 5.68 -7.17
CA ALA A 21 -5.55 4.97 -6.12
C ALA A 21 -5.98 5.47 -4.72
N THR A 22 -6.14 6.78 -4.57
CA THR A 22 -6.60 7.39 -3.31
C THR A 22 -8.02 6.93 -2.95
N VAL A 23 -8.96 7.00 -3.90
CA VAL A 23 -10.35 6.58 -3.70
C VAL A 23 -10.44 5.08 -3.39
N TYR A 24 -9.65 4.26 -4.07
CA TYR A 24 -9.62 2.82 -3.82
C TYR A 24 -9.13 2.49 -2.41
N LEU A 25 -8.03 3.11 -1.96
CA LEU A 25 -7.53 2.93 -0.60
C LEU A 25 -8.57 3.37 0.45
N GLN A 26 -9.21 4.52 0.24
CA GLN A 26 -10.27 5.02 1.12
C GLN A 26 -11.45 4.04 1.21
N LYS A 27 -11.85 3.45 0.08
CA LYS A 27 -12.89 2.42 0.06
C LYS A 27 -12.52 1.21 0.91
N LEU A 28 -11.30 0.68 0.76
CA LEU A 28 -10.84 -0.48 1.54
C LEU A 28 -10.85 -0.21 3.05
N ILE A 29 -10.54 1.03 3.46
CA ILE A 29 -10.55 1.46 4.86
C ILE A 29 -11.99 1.64 5.36
N GLN A 30 -12.88 2.21 4.55
CA GLN A 30 -14.30 2.38 4.88
C GLN A 30 -15.01 1.03 5.06
N GLU A 31 -14.70 0.03 4.22
CA GLU A 31 -15.18 -1.36 4.35
C GLU A 31 -14.87 -1.98 5.72
N ALA A 32 -13.84 -1.46 6.41
CA ALA A 32 -13.39 -1.91 7.73
C ALA A 32 -13.72 -0.92 8.86
N GLY A 33 -14.76 -0.10 8.69
CA GLY A 33 -15.20 0.83 9.73
C GLY A 33 -14.22 1.96 10.02
N ASN A 34 -13.40 2.35 9.03
CA ASN A 34 -12.38 3.39 9.15
C ASN A 34 -11.26 3.09 10.16
N GLN A 35 -10.99 1.81 10.41
CA GLN A 35 -9.89 1.37 11.27
C GLN A 35 -8.81 0.66 10.47
N VAL A 36 -7.56 0.90 10.84
CA VAL A 36 -6.39 0.22 10.26
C VAL A 36 -5.46 -0.23 11.37
N MET A 37 -4.78 -1.35 11.13
CA MET A 37 -3.68 -1.83 11.94
C MET A 37 -2.39 -1.61 11.17
N VAL A 38 -1.33 -1.21 11.87
CA VAL A 38 -0.05 -0.87 11.25
C VAL A 38 1.03 -1.70 11.92
N SER A 39 1.66 -2.58 11.14
CA SER A 39 2.90 -3.22 11.54
C SER A 39 4.05 -2.31 11.13
N GLN A 40 4.64 -1.62 12.12
CA GLN A 40 5.77 -0.72 11.88
C GLN A 40 7.02 -1.52 11.55
N VAL A 41 7.63 -1.20 10.41
CA VAL A 41 8.89 -1.79 9.95
C VAL A 41 10.06 -0.91 10.36
N GLU A 42 9.98 0.38 10.06
CA GLU A 42 11.02 1.36 10.36
C GLU A 42 10.45 2.78 10.42
N GLN A 43 11.27 3.75 10.79
CA GLN A 43 10.97 5.17 10.62
C GLN A 43 11.93 5.76 9.59
N ASP A 44 11.40 6.45 8.59
CA ASP A 44 12.25 7.06 7.56
C ASP A 44 12.86 8.39 8.02
N ARG A 45 13.81 8.90 7.24
CA ARG A 45 14.51 10.17 7.51
C ARG A 45 13.59 11.41 7.59
N TYR A 46 12.35 11.30 7.13
CA TYR A 46 11.34 12.36 7.17
C TYR A 46 10.41 12.21 8.39
N GLY A 47 10.70 11.26 9.28
CA GLY A 47 9.91 10.97 10.47
C GLY A 47 8.63 10.18 10.21
N ARG A 48 8.42 9.65 9.00
CA ARG A 48 7.24 8.84 8.68
C ARG A 48 7.44 7.41 9.16
N ILE A 49 6.36 6.80 9.63
CA ILE A 49 6.35 5.35 9.87
C ILE A 49 6.32 4.66 8.51
N VAL A 50 7.27 3.77 8.25
CA VAL A 50 7.20 2.82 7.13
C VAL A 50 6.60 1.54 7.69
N GLY A 51 5.51 1.07 7.09
CA GLY A 51 4.78 -0.07 7.67
C GLY A 51 3.91 -0.83 6.69
N GLU A 52 3.55 -2.03 7.13
CA GLU A 52 2.54 -2.86 6.49
C GLU A 52 1.19 -2.56 7.12
N VAL A 53 0.19 -2.30 6.27
CA VAL A 53 -1.11 -1.81 6.73
C VAL A 53 -2.18 -2.85 6.46
N PHE A 54 -2.97 -3.13 7.48
CA PHE A 54 -4.02 -4.13 7.46
C PHE A 54 -5.35 -3.51 7.88
N THR A 55 -6.44 -4.09 7.40
CA THR A 55 -7.78 -3.83 7.91
C THR A 55 -8.42 -5.11 8.42
N LEU A 56 -9.25 -4.99 9.45
CA LEU A 56 -10.08 -6.09 9.93
C LEU A 56 -11.51 -5.87 9.45
N LEU A 57 -12.01 -6.77 8.60
CA LEU A 57 -13.38 -6.70 8.10
C LEU A 57 -14.39 -7.09 9.19
N PRO A 58 -15.67 -6.68 9.07
CA PRO A 58 -16.70 -7.04 10.05
C PRO A 58 -16.91 -8.55 10.24
N ASP A 59 -16.52 -9.36 9.25
CA ASP A 59 -16.56 -10.82 9.30
C ASP A 59 -15.30 -11.47 9.92
N GLY A 60 -14.39 -10.65 10.47
CA GLY A 60 -13.16 -11.09 11.13
C GLY A 60 -12.00 -11.40 10.18
N ARG A 61 -12.17 -11.25 8.86
CA ARG A 61 -11.06 -11.46 7.93
C ARG A 61 -10.12 -10.27 7.92
N GLU A 62 -8.83 -10.55 7.95
CA GLU A 62 -7.80 -9.54 7.73
C GLU A 62 -7.58 -9.30 6.23
N LYS A 63 -7.38 -8.03 5.85
CA LYS A 63 -7.03 -7.63 4.49
C LYS A 63 -5.73 -6.83 4.51
N PHE A 64 -4.74 -7.31 3.78
CA PHE A 64 -3.44 -6.64 3.65
C PHE A 64 -3.49 -5.55 2.57
N LEU A 65 -3.51 -4.28 2.97
CA LEU A 65 -3.76 -3.18 2.05
C LEU A 65 -2.61 -2.96 1.06
N ASN A 66 -1.36 -3.24 1.43
CA ASN A 66 -0.25 -3.05 0.49
C ASN A 66 -0.40 -3.95 -0.74
N GLU A 67 -0.78 -5.20 -0.51
CA GLU A 67 -1.03 -6.17 -1.57
C GLU A 67 -2.26 -5.82 -2.40
N GLU A 68 -3.35 -5.41 -1.75
CA GLU A 68 -4.58 -5.02 -2.46
C GLU A 68 -4.36 -3.85 -3.42
N MET A 69 -3.56 -2.86 -3.00
CA MET A 69 -3.17 -1.74 -3.86
C MET A 69 -2.39 -2.21 -5.09
N VAL A 70 -1.45 -3.15 -4.93
CA VAL A 70 -0.68 -3.71 -6.05
C VAL A 70 -1.59 -4.55 -6.96
N ARG A 71 -2.40 -5.43 -6.37
CA ARG A 71 -3.33 -6.32 -7.07
C ARG A 71 -4.36 -5.56 -7.90
N ALA A 72 -4.82 -4.41 -7.43
CA ALA A 72 -5.76 -3.55 -8.13
C ALA A 72 -5.10 -2.62 -9.18
N GLY A 73 -3.77 -2.66 -9.32
CA GLY A 73 -3.03 -1.78 -10.25
C GLY A 73 -2.89 -0.33 -9.77
N PHE A 74 -3.13 -0.06 -8.48
CA PHE A 74 -3.03 1.26 -7.87
C PHE A 74 -1.71 1.50 -7.11
N ALA A 75 -0.82 0.51 -7.11
CA ALA A 75 0.57 0.64 -6.69
C ALA A 75 1.43 -0.40 -7.43
N TYR A 76 2.75 -0.20 -7.43
CA TYR A 76 3.70 -1.20 -7.91
C TYR A 76 4.57 -1.71 -6.77
N HIS A 77 5.02 -2.98 -6.88
CA HIS A 77 5.99 -3.54 -5.95
C HIS A 77 7.36 -2.89 -6.13
N TYR A 78 7.79 -2.12 -5.14
CA TYR A 78 9.09 -1.47 -5.15
C TYR A 78 10.15 -2.38 -4.54
N ALA A 79 10.62 -3.35 -5.33
CA ALA A 79 11.55 -4.39 -4.89
C ALA A 79 12.76 -3.86 -4.08
N ARG A 80 13.37 -2.76 -4.55
CA ARG A 80 14.50 -2.07 -3.89
C ARG A 80 14.23 -1.70 -2.43
N TYR A 81 12.97 -1.41 -2.08
CA TYR A 81 12.54 -0.97 -0.75
C TYR A 81 11.63 -1.98 -0.05
N SER A 82 11.68 -3.25 -0.47
CA SER A 82 10.83 -4.31 0.09
C SER A 82 11.56 -5.30 1.00
N ASN A 83 12.88 -5.19 1.14
CA ASN A 83 13.69 -6.18 1.86
C ASN A 83 13.29 -6.36 3.32
N ASN A 84 12.96 -5.25 3.99
CA ASN A 84 12.56 -5.21 5.40
C ASN A 84 11.05 -5.41 5.60
N CYS A 85 10.25 -5.50 4.54
CA CYS A 85 8.81 -5.74 4.66
C CYS A 85 8.57 -7.23 4.97
N PHE A 86 7.84 -7.51 6.04
CA PHE A 86 7.58 -8.87 6.53
C PHE A 86 6.86 -9.73 5.48
N ASN A 87 5.90 -9.16 4.73
CA ASN A 87 5.04 -9.83 3.76
C ASN A 87 5.46 -9.61 2.30
N LYS A 88 6.73 -9.28 2.03
CA LYS A 88 7.24 -8.96 0.67
C LYS A 88 6.96 -10.00 -0.41
N ILE A 89 6.73 -11.26 -0.05
CA ILE A 89 6.44 -12.35 -0.99
C ILE A 89 5.09 -12.10 -1.69
N SER A 90 4.08 -11.59 -0.98
CA SER A 90 2.75 -11.38 -1.56
C SER A 90 2.69 -10.26 -2.60
N LEU A 91 3.72 -9.41 -2.65
CA LEU A 91 3.84 -8.30 -3.60
C LEU A 91 4.41 -8.71 -4.97
N LYS A 92 5.13 -9.85 -5.05
CA LYS A 92 5.95 -10.21 -6.23
C LYS A 92 5.13 -10.60 -7.47
N ASP A 93 4.01 -11.30 -7.30
CA ASP A 93 3.30 -11.93 -8.41
C ASP A 93 2.14 -11.08 -8.98
N LYS A 94 1.86 -9.93 -8.37
CA LYS A 94 0.61 -9.17 -8.60
C LYS A 94 0.80 -7.81 -9.26
N SER A 95 2.03 -7.47 -9.64
CA SER A 95 2.34 -6.21 -10.32
C SER A 95 1.86 -6.26 -11.77
N ILE A 96 0.61 -5.87 -12.04
CA ILE A 96 0.20 -5.55 -13.42
C ILE A 96 0.94 -4.28 -13.81
N VAL A 97 1.91 -4.46 -14.70
CA VAL A 97 2.90 -3.46 -15.11
C VAL A 97 2.21 -2.27 -15.79
N PHE A 98 1.78 -1.27 -15.02
CA PHE A 98 1.76 0.10 -15.51
C PHE A 98 3.17 0.65 -15.30
N LYS A 99 4.02 0.51 -16.33
CA LYS A 99 5.31 1.21 -16.35
C LYS A 99 5.01 2.69 -16.11
N LYS A 100 5.42 3.19 -14.96
CA LYS A 100 5.51 4.62 -14.67
C LYS A 100 6.36 5.19 -15.81
N THR A 101 5.73 5.87 -16.79
CA THR A 101 6.46 6.72 -17.73
C THR A 101 6.94 7.90 -16.90
N ILE A 102 8.09 7.70 -16.24
CA ILE A 102 8.85 8.76 -15.61
C ILE A 102 9.38 9.60 -16.78
N LYS A 103 8.81 10.79 -16.97
CA LYS A 103 9.47 11.85 -17.73
C LYS A 103 10.65 12.38 -16.92
#